data_AF-A0A3D5RT54-F1
#
_entry.id   AF-A0A3D5RT54-F1
#
_cell.length_a   1.000
_cell.length_b   1.000
_cell.length_c   1.000
_cell.angle_alpha   90.00
_cell.angle_beta   90.00
_cell.angle_gamma   90.00
#
_symmetry.space_group_name_H-M   'P 1'
#
loop_
_entity.id
_entity.type
_entity.pdbx_description
1 polymer ?
#
loop_
_entity_poly.entity_id
_entity_poly.type
_entity_poly.pdbx_seq_one_letter_code
_entity_poly.pdbx_strand_id
1 'polypeptide(L)'
;MSSDTTAPPVPARPRSAKATKTRATLANSPRLPGRPAVGTKRGKLIAIASGKGGVGKTFFSITLSQALTLRKQKTLLFDGDLGLANIDIQLGLMPQYDLGSVITGKLSLNQAAMKYSTGGFDVIAGRSGSG
;
A
#
# COMPACT_ATOMS: atom_id res chain seq x y z
N MET A 1 -2.09 -21.99 62.33
CA MET A 1 -3.50 -21.78 61.95
C MET A 1 -3.51 -21.31 60.51
N SER A 2 -3.05 -22.07 59.50
CA SER A 2 -3.49 -23.37 58.97
C SER A 2 -4.99 -23.43 58.67
N SER A 3 -5.33 -23.11 57.42
CA SER A 3 -6.55 -23.51 56.69
C SER A 3 -6.16 -23.49 55.21
N ASP A 4 -5.55 -24.54 54.66
CA ASP A 4 -6.17 -25.80 54.21
C ASP A 4 -7.63 -25.61 53.74
N THR A 5 -7.80 -25.44 52.42
CA THR A 5 -9.09 -25.53 51.75
C THR A 5 -8.90 -26.42 50.53
N THR A 6 -9.14 -27.70 50.75
CA THR A 6 -9.09 -28.77 49.76
C THR A 6 -10.22 -28.60 48.73
N ALA A 7 -9.87 -28.64 47.44
CA ALA A 7 -10.84 -28.61 46.35
C ALA A 7 -11.63 -29.95 46.23
N PRO A 8 -12.90 -29.93 45.81
CA PRO A 8 -13.72 -31.14 45.64
C PRO A 8 -13.30 -31.99 44.43
N PRO A 9 -13.62 -33.30 44.40
CA PRO A 9 -13.13 -34.26 43.41
C PRO A 9 -13.68 -34.04 42.00
N VAL A 10 -12.85 -34.36 41.00
CA VAL A 10 -13.12 -34.27 39.56
C VAL A 10 -14.10 -35.39 39.14
N PRO A 11 -15.20 -35.10 38.42
CA PRO A 11 -16.08 -36.14 37.90
C PRO A 11 -15.42 -36.93 36.75
N ALA A 12 -15.60 -38.25 36.79
CA ALA A 12 -15.05 -39.22 35.84
C ALA A 12 -15.58 -39.04 34.40
N ARG A 13 -14.72 -39.28 33.42
CA ARG A 13 -15.06 -39.26 31.98
C ARG A 13 -16.10 -40.33 31.63
N PRO A 14 -17.15 -40.00 30.85
CA PRO A 14 -17.95 -41.03 30.21
C PRO A 14 -17.21 -41.66 29.02
N ARG A 15 -17.37 -42.98 28.91
CA ARG A 15 -16.75 -43.89 27.94
C ARG A 15 -17.30 -43.67 26.52
N SER A 16 -16.42 -43.95 25.55
CA SER A 16 -16.67 -44.10 24.12
C SER A 16 -17.96 -44.86 23.79
N ALA A 17 -18.84 -44.27 22.97
CA ALA A 17 -19.79 -44.97 22.13
C ALA A 17 -19.49 -44.64 20.65
N LYS A 18 -19.08 -45.65 19.87
CA LYS A 18 -19.02 -45.59 18.41
C LYS A 18 -20.42 -45.84 17.86
N ALA A 19 -20.87 -45.01 16.92
CA ALA A 19 -21.90 -45.37 15.95
C ALA A 19 -21.66 -44.62 14.64
N THR A 20 -22.00 -45.30 13.55
CA THR A 20 -21.35 -45.22 12.24
C THR A 20 -22.26 -44.50 11.22
N LYS A 21 -21.71 -43.48 10.55
CA LYS A 21 -21.84 -43.14 9.11
C LYS A 21 -23.26 -42.88 8.52
N THR A 22 -23.52 -41.62 8.18
CA THR A 22 -24.12 -41.29 6.88
C THR A 22 -23.48 -40.02 6.31
N ARG A 23 -22.93 -40.16 5.11
CA ARG A 23 -22.16 -39.19 4.35
C ARG A 23 -23.14 -38.31 3.56
N ALA A 24 -23.21 -37.02 3.86
CA ALA A 24 -23.75 -36.02 2.95
C ALA A 24 -22.63 -35.04 2.59
N THR A 25 -22.06 -35.29 1.42
CA THR A 25 -21.03 -34.49 0.76
C THR A 25 -21.68 -33.22 0.22
N LEU A 26 -21.30 -32.05 0.73
CA LEU A 26 -21.44 -30.75 0.05
C LEU A 26 -20.34 -29.81 0.57
N ALA A 27 -19.09 -30.25 0.38
CA ALA A 27 -17.93 -29.38 0.32
C ALA A 27 -17.60 -29.20 -1.16
N ASN A 28 -17.82 -28.00 -1.70
CA ASN A 28 -16.95 -27.32 -2.66
C ASN A 28 -17.65 -26.08 -3.23
N SER A 29 -17.72 -25.01 -2.44
CA SER A 29 -17.56 -23.69 -3.04
C SER A 29 -16.06 -23.40 -3.05
N PRO A 30 -15.45 -23.00 -4.18
CA PRO A 30 -14.05 -22.60 -4.18
C PRO A 30 -13.90 -21.41 -3.24
N ARG A 31 -13.36 -21.66 -2.04
CA ARG A 31 -12.87 -20.60 -1.18
C ARG A 31 -11.72 -19.96 -1.95
N LEU A 32 -11.96 -18.75 -2.44
CA LEU A 32 -10.91 -17.90 -2.99
C LEU A 32 -9.71 -17.95 -2.02
N PRO A 33 -8.49 -18.23 -2.50
CA PRO A 33 -7.33 -18.39 -1.63
C PRO A 33 -7.22 -17.16 -0.73
N GLY A 34 -7.09 -17.43 0.56
CA GLY A 34 -7.15 -16.45 1.62
C GLY A 34 -6.32 -15.23 1.28
N ARG A 35 -6.99 -14.08 1.14
CA ARG A 35 -6.30 -12.79 1.11
C ARG A 35 -5.47 -12.73 2.40
N PRO A 36 -4.13 -12.63 2.32
CA PRO A 36 -3.32 -12.63 3.52
C PRO A 36 -3.78 -11.44 4.36
N ALA A 37 -4.24 -11.73 5.58
CA ALA A 37 -4.57 -10.73 6.59
C ALA A 37 -3.26 -10.13 7.11
N VAL A 38 -2.50 -9.48 6.23
CA VAL A 38 -1.42 -8.61 6.66
C VAL A 38 -2.11 -7.30 6.99
N GLY A 39 -2.16 -6.96 8.28
CA GLY A 39 -2.32 -5.59 8.73
C GLY A 39 -1.10 -4.78 8.27
N THR A 40 -0.92 -4.60 6.95
CA THR A 40 -0.01 -3.61 6.43
C THR A 40 -0.60 -2.27 6.83
N LYS A 41 0.16 -1.44 7.54
CA LYS A 41 -0.14 -0.01 7.57
C LYS A 41 -0.15 0.46 6.11
N ARG A 42 -1.33 0.51 5.50
CA ARG A 42 -1.50 1.05 4.16
C ARG A 42 -1.17 2.53 4.26
N GLY A 43 -0.22 2.98 3.44
CA GLY A 43 0.02 4.41 3.27
C GLY A 43 -1.27 5.13 2.88
N LYS A 44 -1.37 6.42 3.20
CA LYS A 44 -2.48 7.25 2.71
C LYS A 44 -2.24 7.55 1.23
N LEU A 45 -3.24 7.35 0.39
CA LEU A 45 -3.23 7.72 -1.02
C LEU A 45 -4.12 8.94 -1.21
N ILE A 46 -3.57 10.01 -1.79
CA ILE A 46 -4.30 11.23 -2.12
C ILE A 46 -4.20 11.43 -3.63
N ALA A 47 -5.34 11.38 -4.32
CA ALA A 47 -5.41 11.63 -5.75
C ALA A 47 -5.84 13.08 -6.00
N ILE A 48 -5.07 13.81 -6.79
CA ILE A 48 -5.36 15.19 -7.20
C ILE A 48 -5.68 15.18 -8.69
N ALA A 49 -6.92 15.51 -9.06
CA ALA A 49 -7.41 15.45 -10.44
C ALA A 49 -8.27 16.68 -10.77
N SER A 50 -8.38 17.00 -12.07
CA SER A 50 -9.23 18.07 -12.60
C SER A 50 -9.47 17.83 -14.09
N GLY A 51 -10.71 18.04 -14.54
CA GLY A 51 -11.12 17.93 -15.94
C GLY A 51 -10.68 19.10 -16.83
N LYS A 52 -10.06 20.16 -16.28
CA LYS A 52 -9.54 21.29 -17.04
C LYS A 52 -8.01 21.36 -16.96
N GLY A 53 -7.37 21.76 -18.06
CA GLY A 53 -5.95 22.12 -18.10
C GLY A 53 -5.67 23.41 -17.32
N GLY A 54 -4.44 23.58 -16.83
CA GLY A 54 -3.99 24.86 -16.26
C GLY A 54 -4.53 25.25 -14.87
N VAL A 55 -5.35 24.43 -14.20
CA VAL A 55 -5.91 24.77 -12.86
C VAL A 55 -4.90 24.70 -11.70
N GLY A 56 -3.61 24.44 -11.98
CA GLY A 56 -2.58 24.37 -10.95
C GLY A 56 -2.46 23.04 -10.19
N LYS A 57 -2.97 21.92 -10.74
CA LYS A 57 -2.87 20.58 -10.11
C LYS A 57 -1.45 20.24 -9.67
N THR A 58 -0.49 20.35 -10.60
CA THR A 58 0.91 19.99 -10.36
C THR A 58 1.53 20.83 -9.24
N PHE A 59 1.31 22.16 -9.29
CA PHE A 59 1.75 23.07 -8.24
C PHE A 59 1.16 22.71 -6.88
N PHE A 60 -0.14 22.43 -6.83
CA PHE A 60 -0.81 22.00 -5.61
C PHE A 60 -0.27 20.66 -5.09
N SER A 61 -0.04 19.67 -5.96
CA SER A 61 0.55 18.38 -5.58
C SER A 61 1.96 18.52 -5.00
N ILE A 62 2.80 19.37 -5.59
CA ILE A 62 4.17 19.65 -5.11
C ILE A 62 4.13 20.31 -3.73
N THR A 63 3.36 21.39 -3.60
CA THR A 63 3.26 22.15 -2.34
C THR A 63 2.63 21.33 -1.22
N LEU A 64 1.61 20.53 -1.52
CA LEU A 64 1.03 19.58 -0.56
C LEU A 64 2.08 18.56 -0.11
N SER A 65 2.88 18.02 -1.04
CA SER A 65 3.90 17.04 -0.70
C SER A 65 4.95 17.63 0.23
N GLN A 66 5.40 18.85 -0.04
CA GLN A 66 6.32 19.58 0.83
C GLN A 66 5.70 19.84 2.22
N ALA A 67 4.44 20.26 2.29
CA ALA A 67 3.74 20.48 3.55
C ALA A 67 3.61 19.19 4.39
N LEU A 68 3.35 18.04 3.76
CA LEU A 68 3.30 16.74 4.45
C LEU A 68 4.67 16.33 4.98
N THR A 69 5.73 16.55 4.20
CA THR A 69 7.11 16.31 4.63
C THR A 69 7.51 17.20 5.80
N LEU A 70 7.17 18.49 5.78
CA LEU A 70 7.40 19.41 6.90
C LEU A 70 6.70 18.95 8.19
N ARG A 71 5.58 18.23 8.07
CA ARG A 71 4.88 17.56 9.17
C ARG A 71 5.46 16.18 9.52
N LYS A 72 6.69 15.89 9.08
CA LYS A 72 7.43 14.64 9.31
C LYS A 72 6.73 13.39 8.74
N GLN A 73 5.88 13.56 7.73
CA GLN A 73 5.29 12.42 7.02
C GLN A 73 6.21 11.94 5.90
N LYS A 74 6.36 10.63 5.77
CA LYS A 74 7.03 10.03 4.61
C LYS A 74 6.13 10.21 3.39
N THR A 75 6.59 11.00 2.45
CA THR A 75 5.78 11.45 1.30
C THR A 75 6.44 11.02 0.00
N LEU A 76 5.63 10.44 -0.88
CA LEU A 76 5.97 10.11 -2.26
C LEU A 76 5.01 10.88 -3.16
N LEU A 77 5.55 11.73 -4.03
CA LEU A 77 4.81 12.41 -5.08
C LEU A 77 4.87 11.57 -6.35
N PHE A 78 3.72 11.23 -6.89
CA PHE A 78 3.59 10.44 -8.11
C PHE A 78 2.95 11.31 -9.20
N ASP A 79 3.67 11.53 -10.30
CA ASP A 79 3.10 12.20 -11.47
C ASP A 79 2.38 11.17 -12.35
N GLY A 80 1.05 11.27 -12.37
CA GLY A 80 0.20 10.42 -13.23
C GLY A 80 0.11 10.92 -14.67
N ASP A 81 0.75 12.04 -15.01
CA ASP A 81 0.73 12.59 -16.36
C ASP A 81 1.83 11.94 -17.22
N LEU A 82 1.41 11.03 -18.12
CA LEU A 82 2.29 10.29 -19.03
C LEU A 82 2.54 10.99 -20.37
N GLY A 83 2.03 12.21 -20.57
CA GLY A 83 2.16 12.94 -21.82
C GLY A 83 2.96 14.23 -21.71
N LEU A 84 2.80 14.94 -20.59
CA LEU A 84 3.45 16.22 -20.32
C LEU A 84 3.84 16.29 -18.84
N ALA A 85 4.69 15.35 -18.41
CA ALA A 85 5.25 15.38 -17.07
C ALA A 85 5.85 16.77 -16.83
N ASN A 86 5.35 17.45 -15.79
CA ASN A 86 5.72 18.82 -15.46
C ASN A 86 6.44 18.89 -14.12
N ILE A 87 6.43 17.80 -13.33
CA ILE A 87 7.04 17.78 -12.00
C ILE A 87 8.57 17.86 -12.12
N ASP A 88 9.17 17.18 -13.09
CA ASP A 88 10.59 17.26 -13.39
C ASP A 88 11.02 18.69 -13.73
N ILE A 89 10.29 19.37 -14.63
CA ILE A 89 10.55 20.77 -14.99
C ILE A 89 10.36 21.70 -13.78
N GLN A 90 9.24 21.57 -13.04
CA GLN A 90 8.94 22.45 -11.90
C GLN A 90 9.89 22.27 -10.72
N LEU A 91 10.46 21.07 -10.55
CA LEU A 91 11.42 20.77 -9.49
C LEU A 91 12.88 20.85 -9.96
N GLY A 92 13.13 21.13 -11.24
CA GLY A 92 14.47 21.17 -11.82
C GLY A 92 15.19 19.82 -11.81
N LEU A 93 14.43 18.72 -11.94
CA LEU A 93 14.95 17.35 -11.92
C LEU A 93 15.29 16.88 -13.33
N MET A 94 16.32 16.05 -13.44
CA MET A 94 16.69 15.32 -14.65
C MET A 94 16.56 13.81 -14.40
N PRO A 95 15.33 13.25 -14.39
CA PRO A 95 15.13 11.84 -14.15
C PRO A 95 15.78 11.00 -15.26
N GLN A 96 16.65 10.06 -14.86
CA GLN A 96 17.27 9.09 -15.77
C GLN A 96 16.25 8.03 -16.24
N TYR A 97 15.20 7.83 -15.45
CA TYR A 97 14.17 6.82 -15.67
C TYR A 97 12.80 7.41 -15.34
N ASP A 98 11.81 7.00 -16.11
CA ASP A 98 10.45 7.48 -16.02
C ASP A 98 9.45 6.34 -15.76
N LEU A 99 8.19 6.72 -15.57
CA LEU A 99 7.10 5.76 -15.40
C LEU A 99 6.92 4.86 -16.64
N GLY A 100 7.31 5.30 -17.84
CA GLY A 100 7.29 4.47 -19.05
C GLY A 100 8.20 3.24 -18.95
N SER A 101 9.38 3.41 -18.34
CA SER A 101 10.33 2.32 -18.09
C SER A 101 9.80 1.28 -17.10
N VAL A 102 8.95 1.71 -16.16
CA VAL A 102 8.25 0.83 -15.22
C VAL A 102 7.13 0.08 -15.92
N ILE A 103 6.31 0.78 -16.72
CA ILE A 103 5.18 0.17 -17.45
C ILE A 103 5.65 -0.90 -18.43
N THR A 104 6.82 -0.70 -19.05
CA THR A 104 7.44 -1.68 -19.96
C THR A 104 8.12 -2.85 -19.25
N GLY A 105 8.14 -2.86 -17.92
CA GLY A 105 8.74 -3.94 -17.12
C GLY A 105 10.28 -3.89 -17.06
N LYS A 106 10.92 -2.85 -17.59
CA LYS A 106 12.39 -2.69 -17.56
C LYS A 106 12.90 -2.32 -16.17
N LEU A 107 12.07 -1.62 -15.39
CA LEU A 107 12.40 -1.16 -14.04
C LEU A 107 11.25 -1.41 -13.06
N SER A 108 11.59 -1.61 -11.80
CA SER A 108 10.60 -1.60 -10.70
C SER A 108 10.25 -0.16 -10.29
N LEU A 109 9.07 0.03 -9.69
CA LEU A 109 8.65 1.34 -9.11
C LEU A 109 9.68 1.92 -8.14
N ASN A 110 10.33 1.06 -7.34
CA ASN A 110 11.35 1.49 -6.39
C ASN A 110 12.60 2.06 -7.08
N GLN A 111 12.93 1.58 -8.28
CA GLN A 111 14.08 2.07 -9.06
C GLN A 111 13.75 3.37 -9.80
N ALA A 112 12.47 3.60 -10.12
CA ALA A 112 12.01 4.85 -10.72
C ALA A 112 11.81 5.98 -9.69
N ALA A 113 11.80 5.67 -8.39
CA ALA A 113 11.69 6.67 -7.35
C ALA A 113 13.00 7.44 -7.18
N MET A 114 12.93 8.77 -7.25
CA MET A 114 14.03 9.70 -7.05
C MET A 114 13.78 10.53 -5.79
N LYS A 115 14.83 10.75 -5.00
CA LYS A 115 14.76 11.65 -3.86
C LYS A 115 14.86 13.11 -4.31
N TYR A 116 13.85 13.92 -4.03
CA TYR A 116 13.94 15.37 -4.13
C TYR A 116 14.46 15.94 -2.80
N SER A 117 15.78 16.07 -2.70
CA SER A 117 16.48 16.46 -1.46
C SER A 117 16.03 17.83 -0.92
N THR A 118 15.85 18.82 -1.81
CA THR A 118 15.42 20.18 -1.43
C THR A 118 14.04 20.19 -0.77
N GLY A 119 13.10 19.35 -1.23
CA GLY A 119 11.76 19.25 -0.66
C GLY A 119 11.60 18.17 0.40
N GLY A 120 12.58 17.26 0.54
CA GLY A 120 12.58 16.17 1.51
C GLY A 120 11.57 15.04 1.23
N PHE A 121 11.09 14.91 0.00
CA PHE A 121 10.18 13.83 -0.42
C PHE A 121 10.72 13.08 -1.63
N ASP A 122 10.16 11.89 -1.88
CA ASP A 122 10.49 11.09 -3.06
C ASP A 122 9.52 11.42 -4.19
N VAL A 123 9.97 11.27 -5.44
CA VAL A 123 9.22 11.58 -6.66
C VAL A 123 9.32 10.40 -7.60
N ILE A 124 8.19 10.01 -8.18
CA ILE A 124 8.14 9.21 -9.40
C ILE A 124 7.61 10.12 -10.49
N ALA A 125 8.48 10.46 -11.44
CA ALA A 125 8.11 11.27 -12.58
C ALA A 125 7.28 10.44 -13.57
N GLY A 126 6.35 11.11 -14.24
CA GLY A 126 5.60 10.58 -15.36
C GLY A 126 6.53 10.38 -16.56
N ARG A 127 5.97 10.05 -17.71
CA ARG A 127 6.76 9.89 -18.93
C ARG A 127 7.23 11.26 -19.42
N SER A 128 8.54 11.43 -19.58
CA SER A 128 9.11 12.68 -20.10
C SER A 128 8.88 12.73 -21.61
N GLY A 129 8.27 13.82 -22.08
CA GLY A 129 7.83 13.98 -23.47
C GLY A 129 8.91 14.43 -24.45
N SER A 130 10.20 14.41 -24.07
CA SER A 130 11.30 14.74 -24.97
C SER A 130 11.73 13.49 -25.77
N GLY A 131 10.91 13.15 -26.77
CA GLY A 131 11.19 12.12 -27.77
C GLY A 131 10.41 12.39 -29.04
#